data_AF-A0A4S4N1I1-F1
#
_entry.id   AF-A0A4S4N1I1-F1
#
_cell.length_a   1.000
_cell.length_b   1.000
_cell.length_c   1.000
_cell.angle_alpha   90.00
_cell.angle_beta   90.00
_cell.angle_gamma   90.00
#
_symmetry.space_group_name_H-M   'P 1'
#
loop_
_entity.id
_entity.type
_entity.pdbx_description
1 polymer ?
#
loop_
_entity_poly.entity_id
_entity_poly.type
_entity_poly.pdbx_seq_one_letter_code
_entity_poly.pdbx_strand_id
1 'polypeptide(L)'
;MSLDSSATPRKFTFSSLEGRVLCKKILAESTPWPHEPHDFQLEGACKALDGIDVLAVTPTGSGKSLLIIYMLLYSAIANDPALCPASQLKVKNPAMVFVCPIKALQYDMEPKFRTNGLATVVTTLRPPNERIARARSRCGAVED
;
A
#
# COMPACT_ATOMS: atom_id res chain seq x y z
N MET A 1 45.56 4.02 -17.51
CA MET A 1 44.61 3.55 -16.48
C MET A 1 43.55 4.60 -16.33
N SER A 2 42.45 4.47 -17.08
CA SER A 2 41.36 5.44 -17.07
C SER A 2 40.30 4.94 -16.10
N LEU A 3 40.17 5.62 -14.96
CA LEU A 3 39.04 5.44 -14.05
C LEU A 3 37.82 6.08 -14.71
N ASP A 4 37.02 5.27 -15.38
CA ASP A 4 35.69 5.67 -15.84
C ASP A 4 34.77 5.72 -14.62
N SER A 5 34.77 6.88 -13.94
CA SER A 5 33.92 7.16 -12.79
C SER A 5 32.81 8.11 -13.22
N SER A 6 31.87 7.59 -14.02
CA SER A 6 30.63 8.29 -14.38
C SER A 6 29.39 7.41 -14.23
N ALA A 7 29.50 6.24 -13.59
CA ALA A 7 28.35 5.40 -13.32
C ALA A 7 27.47 6.06 -12.24
N THR A 8 26.39 6.73 -12.67
CA THR A 8 25.28 7.08 -11.78
C THR A 8 24.90 5.86 -10.94
N PRO A 9 24.76 5.98 -9.60
CA PRO A 9 24.38 4.86 -8.76
C PRO A 9 23.10 4.24 -9.30
N ARG A 10 23.11 2.92 -9.55
CA ARG A 10 21.94 2.24 -10.09
C ARG A 10 20.77 2.39 -9.11
N LYS A 11 19.66 2.87 -9.66
CA LYS A 11 18.33 2.92 -9.04
C LYS A 11 17.98 1.53 -8.48
N PHE A 12 17.65 1.43 -7.20
CA PHE A 12 17.11 0.19 -6.64
C PHE A 12 15.81 -0.17 -7.36
N THR A 13 15.59 -1.45 -7.66
CA THR A 13 14.40 -1.91 -8.38
C THR A 13 13.58 -2.83 -7.47
N PHE A 14 12.46 -2.34 -6.98
CA PHE A 14 11.58 -3.08 -6.07
C PHE A 14 10.95 -4.30 -6.75
N SER A 15 10.70 -4.25 -8.05
CA SER A 15 10.13 -5.37 -8.80
C SER A 15 11.12 -6.50 -9.11
N SER A 16 12.41 -6.35 -8.75
CA SER A 16 13.40 -7.43 -8.90
C SER A 16 13.11 -8.59 -7.93
N LEU A 17 13.85 -9.69 -8.04
CA LEU A 17 13.74 -10.79 -7.08
C LEU A 17 14.17 -10.33 -5.68
N GLU A 18 15.33 -9.67 -5.60
CA GLU A 18 15.90 -9.12 -4.36
C GLU A 18 15.00 -8.03 -3.78
N GLY A 19 14.45 -7.15 -4.63
CA GLY A 19 13.50 -6.11 -4.24
C GLY A 19 12.23 -6.67 -3.61
N ARG A 20 11.66 -7.73 -4.18
CA ARG A 20 10.48 -8.41 -3.63
C ARG A 20 10.78 -9.11 -2.31
N VAL A 21 11.94 -9.78 -2.19
CA VAL A 21 12.38 -10.40 -0.94
C VAL A 21 12.52 -9.35 0.16
N LEU A 22 13.14 -8.21 -0.15
CA LEU A 22 13.24 -7.08 0.78
C LEU A 22 11.86 -6.58 1.21
N CYS A 23 10.95 -6.37 0.26
CA CYS A 23 9.60 -5.90 0.56
C CYS A 23 8.82 -6.88 1.44
N LYS A 24 8.92 -8.20 1.19
CA LYS A 24 8.32 -9.21 2.08
C LYS A 24 8.87 -9.11 3.50
N LYS A 25 10.19 -8.96 3.64
CA LYS A 25 10.85 -8.79 4.94
C LYS A 25 10.35 -7.54 5.66
N ILE A 26 10.31 -6.39 4.99
CA ILE A 26 9.81 -5.13 5.56
C ILE A 26 8.36 -5.26 6.03
N LEU A 27 7.49 -5.89 5.22
CA LEU A 27 6.09 -6.11 5.62
C LEU A 27 5.97 -6.97 6.88
N ALA A 28 6.76 -8.04 6.97
CA ALA A 28 6.75 -8.95 8.11
C ALA A 28 7.29 -8.32 9.40
N GLU A 29 8.29 -7.44 9.31
CA GLU A 29 9.02 -6.93 10.48
C GLU A 29 8.58 -5.54 10.93
N SER A 30 8.10 -4.70 10.02
CA SER A 30 7.95 -3.25 10.25
C SER A 30 6.52 -2.73 10.08
N THR A 31 5.56 -3.59 9.74
CA THR A 31 4.21 -3.14 9.39
C THR A 31 3.13 -3.98 10.10
N PRO A 32 1.94 -3.42 10.36
CA PRO A 32 0.84 -4.13 11.02
C PRO A 32 0.13 -5.13 10.08
N TRP A 33 0.74 -5.51 8.95
CA TRP A 33 0.11 -6.36 7.94
C TRP A 33 0.09 -7.83 8.43
N PRO A 34 -1.09 -8.44 8.68
CA PRO A 34 -1.18 -9.66 9.48
C PRO A 34 -0.93 -10.97 8.71
N HIS A 35 -0.81 -10.92 7.38
CA HIS A 35 -0.75 -12.10 6.53
C HIS A 35 0.33 -11.97 5.46
N GLU A 36 0.84 -13.07 4.93
CA GLU A 36 1.72 -12.97 3.76
C GLU A 36 0.93 -12.40 2.56
N PRO A 37 1.43 -11.36 1.87
CA PRO A 37 0.77 -10.83 0.68
C PRO A 37 0.78 -11.87 -0.43
N HIS A 38 -0.31 -11.97 -1.18
CA HIS A 38 -0.32 -12.75 -2.42
C HIS A 38 0.69 -12.16 -3.42
N ASP A 39 1.31 -13.01 -4.23
CA ASP A 39 2.38 -12.59 -5.14
C ASP A 39 1.96 -11.45 -6.08
N PHE A 40 0.73 -11.48 -6.61
CA PHE A 40 0.23 -10.41 -7.48
C PHE A 40 0.05 -9.07 -6.75
N GLN A 41 -0.23 -9.07 -5.45
CA GLN A 41 -0.35 -7.85 -4.66
C GLN A 41 1.02 -7.22 -4.46
N LEU A 42 2.00 -8.05 -4.10
CA LEU A 42 3.37 -7.62 -3.91
C LEU A 42 4.00 -7.16 -5.23
N GLU A 43 3.76 -7.89 -6.33
CA GLU A 43 4.22 -7.49 -7.66
C GLU A 43 3.66 -6.12 -8.05
N GLY A 44 2.36 -5.90 -7.86
CA GLY A 44 1.74 -4.60 -8.13
C GLY A 44 2.31 -3.48 -7.27
N ALA A 45 2.48 -3.72 -5.96
CA ALA A 45 3.05 -2.74 -5.04
C ALA A 45 4.51 -2.39 -5.39
N CYS A 46 5.34 -3.39 -5.71
CA CYS A 46 6.72 -3.19 -6.13
C CYS A 46 6.82 -2.37 -7.42
N LYS A 47 6.02 -2.70 -8.44
CA LYS A 47 5.99 -1.91 -9.69
C LYS A 47 5.58 -0.46 -9.42
N ALA A 48 4.59 -0.24 -8.56
CA ALA A 48 4.20 1.11 -8.16
C ALA A 48 5.32 1.85 -7.41
N LEU A 49 6.08 1.18 -6.53
CA LEU A 49 7.25 1.75 -5.86
C LEU A 49 8.39 2.12 -6.84
N ASP A 50 8.53 1.37 -7.94
CA ASP A 50 9.47 1.70 -9.02
C ASP A 50 9.05 2.95 -9.82
N GLY A 51 7.81 3.43 -9.61
CA GLY A 51 7.21 4.56 -10.32
C GLY A 51 6.47 4.15 -11.60
N ILE A 52 6.05 2.89 -11.70
CA ILE A 52 5.30 2.36 -12.85
C ILE A 52 3.80 2.44 -12.55
N ASP A 53 3.02 2.97 -13.49
CA ASP A 53 1.56 2.94 -13.42
C ASP A 53 1.03 1.50 -13.55
N VAL A 54 0.22 1.06 -12.59
CA VAL A 54 -0.25 -0.33 -12.51
C VAL A 54 -1.74 -0.43 -12.80
N LEU A 55 -2.09 -1.19 -13.84
CA LEU A 55 -3.46 -1.69 -14.07
C LEU A 55 -3.56 -3.11 -13.52
N ALA A 56 -4.29 -3.28 -12.40
CA ALA A 56 -4.50 -4.58 -11.78
C ALA A 56 -5.90 -5.14 -12.09
N VAL A 57 -5.97 -6.21 -12.89
CA VAL A 57 -7.21 -6.94 -13.15
C VAL A 57 -7.22 -8.18 -12.27
N THR A 58 -8.10 -8.19 -11.27
CA THR A 58 -8.20 -9.30 -10.30
C THR A 58 -9.65 -9.67 -10.02
N PRO A 59 -9.97 -10.96 -9.81
CA PRO A 59 -11.31 -11.39 -9.41
C PRO A 59 -11.80 -10.69 -8.14
N THR A 60 -13.10 -10.40 -8.03
CA THR A 60 -13.67 -9.85 -6.78
C THR A 60 -13.41 -10.80 -5.61
N GLY A 61 -13.14 -10.27 -4.42
CA GLY A 61 -12.83 -11.08 -3.24
C GLY A 61 -11.38 -11.56 -3.13
N SER A 62 -10.54 -11.41 -4.16
CA SER A 62 -9.13 -11.84 -4.14
C SER A 62 -8.23 -11.02 -3.21
N GLY A 63 -8.76 -10.09 -2.43
CA GLY A 63 -7.97 -9.11 -1.68
C GLY A 63 -7.29 -8.11 -2.61
N LYS A 64 -8.01 -7.09 -3.09
CA LYS A 64 -7.42 -5.94 -3.81
C LYS A 64 -6.68 -4.99 -2.87
N SER A 65 -5.86 -5.55 -1.99
CA SER A 65 -5.17 -4.84 -0.92
C SER A 65 -3.79 -4.35 -1.32
N LEU A 66 -3.44 -4.43 -2.61
CA LEU A 66 -2.16 -3.95 -3.15
C LEU A 66 -1.88 -2.48 -2.78
N LEU A 67 -2.94 -1.66 -2.68
CA LEU A 67 -2.86 -0.25 -2.31
C LEU A 67 -2.41 -0.05 -0.85
N ILE A 68 -2.91 -0.90 0.06
CA ILE A 68 -2.51 -0.88 1.47
C ILE A 68 -1.04 -1.31 1.57
N ILE A 69 -0.68 -2.42 0.91
CA ILE A 69 0.69 -2.93 0.90
C ILE A 69 1.68 -1.89 0.35
N TYR A 70 1.32 -1.25 -0.77
CA TYR A 70 2.13 -0.16 -1.34
C TYR A 70 2.36 0.97 -0.32
N MET A 71 1.32 1.45 0.36
CA MET A 71 1.45 2.53 1.34
C MET A 71 2.25 2.13 2.57
N LEU A 72 2.10 0.89 3.03
CA LEU A 72 2.88 0.36 4.16
C LEU A 72 4.36 0.29 3.83
N LEU A 73 4.71 -0.27 2.67
CA LEU A 73 6.10 -0.34 2.20
C LEU A 73 6.70 1.06 2.02
N TYR A 74 5.98 1.96 1.34
CA TYR A 74 6.46 3.33 1.13
C TYR A 74 6.71 4.01 2.48
N SER A 75 5.75 3.92 3.40
CA SER A 75 5.84 4.58 4.71
C SER A 75 6.99 4.01 5.54
N ALA A 76 7.16 2.69 5.57
CA ALA A 76 8.26 2.03 6.29
C ALA A 76 9.62 2.52 5.79
N ILE A 77 9.84 2.51 4.46
CA ILE A 77 11.11 2.95 3.85
C ILE A 77 11.31 4.47 4.00
N ALA A 78 10.24 5.26 3.93
CA ALA A 78 10.32 6.71 4.10
C ALA A 78 10.66 7.10 5.55
N ASN A 79 10.21 6.31 6.53
CA ASN A 79 10.48 6.52 7.96
C ASN A 79 11.86 6.00 8.36
N ASP A 80 12.29 4.88 7.80
CA ASP A 80 13.65 4.34 7.97
C ASP A 80 14.32 4.07 6.62
N PRO A 81 15.04 5.07 6.07
CA PRO A 81 15.77 4.91 4.82
C PRO A 81 16.84 3.82 4.85
N ALA A 82 17.31 3.37 6.02
CA ALA A 82 18.30 2.30 6.12
C ALA A 82 17.73 0.94 5.66
N LEU A 83 16.40 0.77 5.67
CA LEU A 83 15.72 -0.41 5.15
C LEU A 83 15.96 -0.61 3.65
N CYS A 84 16.23 0.46 2.90
CA CYS A 84 16.50 0.39 1.46
C CYS A 84 17.80 1.16 1.14
N PRO A 85 18.92 0.45 0.88
CA PRO A 85 20.25 1.06 0.74
C PRO A 85 20.37 2.13 -0.36
N ALA A 86 19.44 2.14 -1.31
CA ALA A 86 19.35 3.14 -2.36
C ALA A 86 17.90 3.64 -2.47
N SER A 87 17.31 4.03 -1.33
CA SER A 87 15.94 4.52 -1.30
C SER A 87 15.79 5.75 -2.21
N GLN A 88 14.76 5.70 -3.05
CA GLN A 88 14.51 6.70 -4.09
C GLN A 88 13.20 7.44 -3.81
N LEU A 89 12.62 7.13 -2.67
CA LEU A 89 11.40 7.69 -2.18
C LEU A 89 11.74 9.11 -1.72
N LYS A 90 11.26 10.09 -2.49
CA LYS A 90 11.53 11.51 -2.24
C LYS A 90 10.54 12.12 -1.24
N VAL A 91 9.39 11.47 -1.05
CA VAL A 91 8.30 12.01 -0.23
C VAL A 91 8.43 11.53 1.20
N LYS A 92 8.69 12.47 2.12
CA LYS A 92 8.54 12.23 3.55
C LYS A 92 7.07 12.38 3.93
N ASN A 93 6.53 11.44 4.71
CA ASN A 93 5.10 11.36 5.04
C ASN A 93 4.18 11.21 3.81
N PRO A 94 4.22 10.06 3.11
CA PRO A 94 3.45 9.84 1.91
C PRO A 94 1.94 9.86 2.18
N ALA A 95 1.16 10.37 1.23
CA ALA A 95 -0.30 10.31 1.24
C ALA A 95 -0.82 9.72 -0.08
N MET A 96 -1.89 8.92 0.01
CA MET A 96 -2.58 8.35 -1.15
C MET A 96 -4.00 8.89 -1.24
N VAL A 97 -4.40 9.29 -2.44
CA VAL A 97 -5.81 9.57 -2.76
C VAL A 97 -6.43 8.31 -3.35
N PHE A 98 -7.37 7.72 -2.61
CA PHE A 98 -8.12 6.56 -3.07
C PHE A 98 -9.51 6.98 -3.57
N VAL A 99 -9.71 6.88 -4.88
CA VAL A 99 -10.98 7.28 -5.52
C VAL A 99 -11.87 6.05 -5.65
N CYS A 100 -13.02 6.06 -4.96
CA CYS A 100 -14.06 5.04 -5.15
C CYS A 100 -15.30 5.65 -5.80
N PRO A 101 -15.92 4.95 -6.77
CA PRO A 101 -17.15 5.42 -7.40
C PRO A 101 -18.37 5.38 -6.46
N ILE A 102 -18.32 4.57 -5.39
CA ILE A 102 -19.45 4.36 -4.47
C ILE A 102 -19.06 4.66 -3.01
N LYS A 103 -19.90 5.45 -2.33
CA LYS A 103 -19.70 5.82 -0.91
C LYS A 103 -19.63 4.61 0.02
N ALA A 104 -20.48 3.61 -0.20
CA ALA A 104 -20.51 2.40 0.62
C ALA A 104 -19.14 1.71 0.67
N LEU A 105 -18.43 1.65 -0.47
CA LEU A 105 -17.08 1.08 -0.53
C LEU A 105 -16.06 1.95 0.22
N GLN A 106 -16.17 3.27 0.18
CA GLN A 106 -15.27 4.15 0.93
C GLN A 106 -15.37 3.88 2.44
N TYR A 107 -16.60 3.74 2.95
CA TYR A 107 -16.84 3.46 4.37
C TYR A 107 -16.52 2.02 4.77
N ASP A 108 -16.57 1.06 3.84
CA ASP A 108 -16.11 -0.31 4.08
C ASP A 108 -14.58 -0.41 4.08
N MET A 109 -13.91 0.40 3.27
CA MET A 109 -12.45 0.41 3.15
C MET A 109 -11.77 1.20 4.27
N GLU A 110 -12.37 2.31 4.74
CA GLU A 110 -11.79 3.16 5.80
C GLU A 110 -11.33 2.35 7.03
N PRO A 111 -12.17 1.51 7.66
CA PRO A 111 -11.73 0.70 8.80
C PRO A 111 -10.56 -0.21 8.45
N LYS A 112 -10.54 -0.80 7.26
CA LYS A 112 -9.47 -1.71 6.82
C LYS A 112 -8.13 -0.97 6.71
N PHE A 113 -8.12 0.24 6.17
CA PHE A 113 -6.91 1.07 6.16
C PHE A 113 -6.44 1.41 7.59
N ARG A 114 -7.36 1.84 8.46
CA ARG A 114 -7.04 2.19 9.85
C ARG A 114 -6.52 1.02 10.68
N THR A 115 -7.15 -0.16 10.57
CA THR A 115 -6.70 -1.39 11.26
C THR A 115 -5.31 -1.81 10.80
N ASN A 116 -4.93 -1.50 9.56
CA ASN A 116 -3.57 -1.68 9.05
C ASN A 116 -2.67 -0.45 9.32
N GLY A 117 -2.97 0.38 10.33
CA GLY A 117 -2.12 1.48 10.78
C GLY A 117 -2.05 2.69 9.85
N LEU A 118 -2.91 2.78 8.82
CA LEU A 118 -2.94 3.92 7.90
C LEU A 118 -3.97 4.96 8.36
N ALA A 119 -3.49 6.16 8.69
CA ALA A 119 -4.35 7.31 8.97
C ALA A 119 -5.20 7.63 7.73
N THR A 120 -6.53 7.54 7.87
CA THR A 120 -7.46 7.60 6.73
C THR A 120 -8.59 8.58 6.99
N VAL A 121 -8.87 9.43 6.00
CA VAL A 121 -9.99 10.37 6.01
C VAL A 121 -10.86 10.12 4.79
N VAL A 122 -12.18 10.00 5.01
CA VAL A 122 -13.16 9.85 3.93
C VAL A 122 -13.79 11.21 3.63
N THR A 123 -13.59 11.70 2.41
CA THR A 123 -14.18 12.96 1.95
C THR A 123 -15.28 12.69 0.93
N THR A 124 -16.47 13.23 1.17
CA THR A 124 -17.61 13.12 0.24
C THR A 124 -18.41 14.41 0.21
N LEU A 125 -19.10 14.70 -0.90
CA LEU A 125 -19.95 15.88 -1.03
C LEU A 125 -21.15 15.91 -0.05
N ARG A 126 -21.58 14.74 0.46
CA ARG A 126 -22.75 14.62 1.36
C ARG A 126 -22.52 13.50 2.38
N PRO A 127 -22.84 13.69 3.66
CA PRO A 127 -22.68 12.66 4.68
C PRO A 127 -23.44 11.35 4.35
N PRO A 128 -23.09 10.21 4.97
CA PRO A 128 -23.74 8.94 4.72
C PRO A 128 -25.21 9.01 5.16
N ASN A 129 -26.11 8.44 4.36
CA ASN A 129 -27.52 8.33 4.72
C ASN A 129 -27.75 7.16 5.71
N GLU A 130 -28.92 7.09 6.33
CA GLU A 130 -29.26 6.07 7.33
C GLU A 130 -29.08 4.64 6.86
N ARG A 131 -29.25 4.37 5.55
CA ARG A 131 -29.07 3.02 4.98
C ARG A 131 -27.61 2.57 5.04
N ILE A 132 -26.69 3.46 4.67
CA ILE A 132 -25.25 3.20 4.79
C ILE A 132 -24.84 3.12 6.26
N ALA A 133 -25.38 4.00 7.12
CA ALA A 133 -25.11 3.94 8.55
C ALA A 133 -25.58 2.62 9.19
N ARG A 134 -26.79 2.13 8.84
CA ARG A 134 -27.32 0.84 9.31
C ARG A 134 -26.56 -0.37 8.77
N ALA A 135 -26.05 -0.31 7.56
CA ALA A 135 -25.20 -1.38 7.02
C ALA A 135 -23.89 -1.50 7.83
N ARG A 136 -23.28 -0.37 8.23
CA ARG A 136 -22.08 -0.36 9.10
C ARG A 136 -22.35 -1.01 10.46
N SER A 137 -23.47 -0.69 11.11
CA SER A 137 -23.79 -1.25 12.43
C SER A 137 -24.08 -2.76 12.40
N ARG A 138 -24.46 -3.32 11.25
CA ARG A 138 -24.71 -4.76 11.09
C ARG A 138 -23.45 -5.56 10.78
N CYS A 139 -22.54 -5.02 9.97
CA CYS A 139 -21.28 -5.70 9.63
C CYS A 139 -20.26 -5.72 10.79
N GLY A 140 -20.40 -4.84 11.79
CA GLY A 140 -19.57 -4.86 13.00
C GLY A 140 -20.02 -5.85 14.09
N ALA A 141 -21.06 -6.66 13.83
CA ALA A 141 -21.66 -7.59 14.79
C ALA A 141 -21.40 -9.07 14.46
N VAL A 142 -20.27 -9.38 13.82
CA VAL A 142 -19.79 -10.76 13.69
C VAL A 142 -18.56 -10.90 14.60
N GLU A 143 -18.83 -11.14 15.88
CA GLU A 143 -17.90 -11.79 16.80
C GLU A 143 -18.25 -13.28 16.81
N ASP A 144 -17.35 -14.10 16.27
CA ASP A 144 -16.85 -15.40 16.76
C ASP A 144 -15.97 -16.07 15.69
#